data_AF-A0A261QHX0-F1
#
_entry.id   AF-A0A261QHX0-F1
#
_cell.length_a   1.000
_cell.length_b   1.000
_cell.length_c   1.000
_cell.angle_alpha   90.00
_cell.angle_beta   90.00
_cell.angle_gamma   90.00
#
_symmetry.space_group_name_H-M   'P 1'
#
loop_
_entity.id
_entity.type
_entity.pdbx_description
1 polymer ?
#
loop_
_entity_poly.entity_id
_entity_poly.type
_entity_poly.pdbx_seq_one_letter_code
_entity_poly.pdbx_strand_id
1 'polypeptide(L)'
;MKNLLSYSLTAFICLFLMSHIAAADSQKMEYNKGPLQVKEEVDEGKVVFEFKTDFASMAKFFKLSVKEFHQLREKKSMVEIAQMQGINRNELFNYLVSQHYKHLELAYEKKQIDLEFIMDYTLHLKEDIIWEMHAKKSN
;
A
#
# COMPACT_ATOMS: atom_id res chain seq x y z
N MET A 1 -43.46 -17.75 -8.35
CA MET A 1 -42.42 -18.30 -9.24
C MET A 1 -41.40 -17.23 -9.58
N LYS A 2 -40.38 -17.04 -8.74
CA LYS A 2 -39.13 -16.35 -9.10
C LYS A 2 -38.03 -16.96 -8.25
N ASN A 3 -36.84 -17.09 -8.83
CA ASN A 3 -35.55 -17.42 -8.18
C ASN A 3 -35.12 -18.88 -8.24
N LEU A 4 -34.95 -19.42 -9.45
CA LEU A 4 -34.22 -20.68 -9.67
C LEU A 4 -33.06 -20.57 -10.67
N LEU A 5 -32.52 -19.35 -10.91
CA LEU A 5 -31.45 -19.13 -11.89
C LEU A 5 -30.20 -18.40 -11.36
N SER A 6 -30.13 -18.01 -10.08
CA SER A 6 -28.95 -17.30 -9.55
C SER A 6 -27.87 -18.22 -8.97
N TYR A 7 -28.15 -19.51 -8.78
CA TYR A 7 -27.22 -20.45 -8.13
C TYR A 7 -26.18 -21.07 -9.08
N SER A 8 -26.33 -20.89 -10.40
CA SER A 8 -25.46 -21.51 -11.41
C SER A 8 -24.14 -20.76 -11.62
N LEU A 9 -24.13 -19.43 -11.46
CA LEU A 9 -22.97 -18.60 -11.79
C LEU A 9 -21.91 -18.55 -10.67
N THR A 10 -22.33 -18.60 -9.41
CA THR A 10 -21.41 -18.58 -8.25
C THR A 10 -20.71 -19.91 -8.05
N ALA A 11 -21.33 -21.03 -8.43
CA ALA A 11 -20.69 -22.35 -8.37
C ALA A 11 -19.54 -22.52 -9.38
N PHE A 12 -19.62 -21.83 -10.54
CA PHE A 12 -18.59 -21.91 -11.58
C PHE A 12 -17.30 -21.17 -11.21
N ILE A 13 -17.40 -20.05 -10.48
CA ILE A 13 -16.23 -19.26 -10.06
C ILE A 13 -15.41 -20.03 -9.01
N CYS A 14 -16.07 -20.78 -8.12
CA CYS A 14 -15.38 -21.60 -7.11
C CYS A 14 -14.61 -22.79 -7.72
N LEU A 15 -15.08 -23.37 -8.83
CA LEU A 15 -14.37 -24.49 -9.48
C LEU A 15 -13.10 -24.02 -10.20
N PHE A 16 -13.07 -22.80 -10.73
CA PHE A 16 -11.93 -22.30 -11.52
C PHE A 16 -10.72 -21.92 -10.66
N LEU A 17 -10.92 -21.59 -9.38
CA LEU A 17 -9.84 -21.29 -8.45
C LEU A 17 -9.14 -22.56 -7.91
N MET A 18 -9.80 -23.71 -7.96
CA MET A 18 -9.23 -24.98 -7.49
C MET A 18 -8.35 -25.68 -8.54
N SER A 19 -8.47 -25.34 -9.82
CA SER A 19 -7.64 -25.91 -10.90
C SER A 19 -6.24 -25.28 -11.05
N HIS A 20 -5.92 -24.22 -10.30
CA HIS A 20 -4.58 -23.59 -10.35
C HIS A 20 -3.67 -23.97 -9.17
N ILE A 21 -4.14 -24.79 -8.23
CA ILE A 21 -3.34 -25.25 -7.08
C ILE A 21 -2.71 -26.64 -7.33
N ALA A 22 -3.05 -27.30 -8.44
CA ALA A 22 -2.53 -28.61 -8.82
C ALA A 22 -1.56 -28.54 -10.02
N ALA A 23 -0.50 -27.75 -9.89
CA ALA A 23 0.69 -27.84 -10.76
C ALA A 23 1.94 -27.39 -9.99
N ALA A 24 2.02 -27.75 -8.72
CA ALA A 24 3.27 -27.78 -7.98
C ALA A 24 3.89 -29.17 -8.19
N ASP A 25 4.68 -29.34 -9.26
CA ASP A 25 5.75 -30.32 -9.23
C ASP A 25 6.92 -29.95 -10.15
N SER A 26 8.06 -29.73 -9.47
CA SER A 26 9.45 -29.86 -9.92
C SER A 26 9.86 -29.27 -11.28
N GLN A 27 10.35 -28.03 -11.26
CA GLN A 27 11.55 -27.68 -12.02
C GLN A 27 12.65 -27.27 -11.05
N LYS A 28 13.69 -28.10 -10.94
CA LYS A 28 14.93 -27.77 -10.22
C LYS A 28 15.57 -26.57 -10.91
N MET A 29 15.53 -25.41 -10.28
CA MET A 29 16.34 -24.27 -10.69
C MET A 29 17.74 -24.44 -10.11
N GLU A 30 18.66 -24.85 -10.97
CA GLU A 30 20.08 -24.97 -10.70
C GLU A 30 20.68 -23.56 -10.50
N TYR A 31 21.00 -23.23 -9.24
CA TYR A 31 21.66 -21.97 -8.91
C TYR A 31 23.12 -22.00 -9.35
N ASN A 32 23.40 -21.44 -10.52
CA ASN A 32 24.75 -21.27 -11.02
C ASN A 32 25.36 -20.00 -10.40
N LYS A 33 26.21 -20.17 -9.36
CA LYS A 33 27.00 -19.08 -8.76
C LYS A 33 28.16 -18.71 -9.68
N GLY A 34 27.87 -17.97 -10.75
CA GLY A 34 28.87 -17.15 -11.44
C GLY A 34 29.02 -15.79 -10.76
N PRO A 35 30.20 -15.16 -10.77
CA PRO A 35 30.37 -13.83 -10.17
C PRO A 35 29.54 -12.80 -10.94
N LEU A 36 28.53 -12.24 -10.27
CA LEU A 36 27.72 -11.14 -10.78
C LEU A 36 28.61 -9.89 -10.85
N GLN A 37 29.15 -9.59 -12.03
CA GLN A 37 29.78 -8.30 -12.28
C GLN A 37 28.66 -7.26 -12.45
N VAL A 38 28.21 -6.69 -11.33
CA VAL A 38 27.38 -5.49 -11.34
C VAL A 38 28.29 -4.33 -11.70
N LYS A 39 28.19 -3.85 -12.94
CA LYS A 39 28.64 -2.50 -13.26
C LYS A 39 27.73 -1.54 -12.51
N GLU A 40 28.25 -0.91 -11.46
CA GLU A 40 27.61 0.24 -10.84
C GLU A 40 27.67 1.41 -11.83
N GLU A 41 26.65 1.53 -12.68
CA GLU A 41 26.25 2.83 -13.18
C GLU A 41 25.45 3.50 -12.06
N VAL A 42 26.02 4.56 -11.50
CA VAL A 42 25.34 5.46 -10.57
C VAL A 42 24.32 6.25 -11.40
N ASP A 43 23.21 5.60 -11.74
CA ASP A 43 22.04 6.29 -12.29
C ASP A 43 21.39 7.03 -11.13
N GLU A 44 21.35 8.36 -11.20
CA GLU A 44 20.73 9.21 -10.20
C GLU A 44 19.26 8.78 -10.07
N GLY A 45 18.95 8.09 -8.96
CA GLY A 45 17.71 7.32 -8.78
C GLY A 45 16.48 8.03 -9.35
N LYS A 46 15.92 7.48 -10.42
CA LYS A 46 14.68 7.98 -11.01
C LYS A 46 13.53 7.76 -10.02
N VAL A 47 12.87 8.83 -9.58
CA VAL A 47 11.66 8.73 -8.74
C VAL A 47 10.55 8.09 -9.58
N VAL A 48 10.23 6.83 -9.30
CA VAL A 48 9.22 6.04 -10.04
C VAL A 48 7.81 6.25 -9.46
N PHE A 49 7.70 6.68 -8.19
CA PHE A 49 6.43 6.88 -7.50
C PHE A 49 6.54 7.99 -6.43
N GLU A 50 5.59 8.93 -6.42
CA GLU A 50 5.48 9.98 -5.40
C GLU A 50 4.11 9.87 -4.72
N PHE A 51 4.09 9.50 -3.44
CA PHE A 51 2.87 9.49 -2.64
C PHE A 51 2.51 10.92 -2.23
N LYS A 52 1.41 11.45 -2.79
CA LYS A 52 0.91 12.78 -2.42
C LYS A 52 -0.18 12.65 -1.37
N THR A 53 0.12 13.09 -0.15
CA THR A 53 -0.86 13.10 0.93
C THR A 53 -2.02 14.04 0.61
N ASP A 54 -3.25 13.51 0.57
CA ASP A 54 -4.47 14.31 0.59
C ASP A 54 -4.70 14.85 2.01
N PHE A 55 -4.21 16.07 2.25
CA PHE A 55 -4.35 16.76 3.52
C PHE A 55 -5.80 17.01 3.94
N ALA A 56 -6.73 17.14 2.98
CA ALA A 56 -8.14 17.35 3.30
C ALA A 56 -8.78 16.07 3.84
N SER A 57 -8.55 14.94 3.17
CA SER A 57 -9.01 13.64 3.65
C SER A 57 -8.37 13.23 4.97
N MET A 58 -7.08 13.54 5.15
CA MET A 58 -6.35 13.29 6.40
C MET A 58 -6.92 14.11 7.55
N ALA A 59 -7.09 15.42 7.38
CA ALA A 59 -7.68 16.29 8.41
C ALA A 59 -9.09 15.82 8.79
N LYS A 60 -9.89 15.42 7.81
CA LYS A 60 -11.23 14.86 8.03
C LYS A 60 -11.19 13.56 8.85
N PHE A 61 -10.24 12.67 8.60
CA PHE A 61 -10.04 11.46 9.41
C PHE A 61 -9.78 11.80 10.88
N PHE A 62 -8.95 12.81 11.15
CA PHE A 62 -8.70 13.30 12.49
C PHE A 62 -9.84 14.15 13.10
N LYS A 63 -10.95 14.38 12.37
CA LYS A 63 -12.06 15.25 12.79
C LYS A 63 -11.60 16.69 13.06
N LEU A 64 -10.62 17.15 12.28
CA LEU A 64 -10.03 18.49 12.36
C LEU A 64 -10.30 19.26 11.06
N SER A 65 -10.26 20.58 11.14
CA SER A 65 -10.07 21.40 9.93
C SER A 65 -8.66 21.19 9.37
N VAL A 66 -8.49 21.45 8.08
CA VAL A 66 -7.17 21.38 7.41
C VAL A 66 -6.14 22.28 8.12
N LYS A 67 -6.56 23.48 8.54
CA LYS A 67 -5.71 24.42 9.26
C LYS A 67 -5.25 23.88 10.61
N GLU A 68 -6.18 23.35 11.42
CA GLU A 68 -5.84 22.76 12.73
C GLU A 68 -4.93 21.55 12.58
N PHE A 69 -5.20 20.69 11.60
CA PHE A 69 -4.36 19.54 11.31
C PHE A 69 -2.92 19.96 10.97
N HIS A 70 -2.74 20.95 10.09
CA HIS A 70 -1.41 21.45 9.76
C HIS A 70 -0.67 22.03 10.98
N GLN A 71 -1.34 22.86 11.78
CA GLN A 71 -0.75 23.44 13.00
C GLN A 71 -0.31 22.37 14.00
N LEU A 72 -1.08 21.28 14.14
CA LEU A 72 -0.69 20.17 15.00
C LEU A 72 0.47 19.38 14.41
N ARG A 73 0.51 19.13 13.10
CA ARG A 73 1.58 18.38 12.43
C ARG A 73 2.96 19.05 12.49
N GLU A 74 3.03 20.36 12.68
CA GLU A 74 4.28 21.09 12.94
C GLU A 74 4.94 20.71 14.27
N LYS A 75 4.17 20.22 15.24
CA LYS A 75 4.64 19.97 16.61
C LYS A 75 4.48 18.51 17.05
N LYS A 76 3.60 17.77 16.39
CA LYS A 76 3.13 16.44 16.81
C LYS A 76 3.18 15.44 15.66
N SER A 77 3.52 14.22 16.01
CA SER A 77 3.35 13.03 15.17
C SER A 77 1.87 12.74 14.95
N MET A 78 1.54 11.95 13.92
CA MET A 78 0.17 11.51 13.69
C MET A 78 -0.36 10.64 14.83
N VAL A 79 0.53 9.88 15.49
CA VAL A 79 0.19 9.10 16.69
C VAL A 79 -0.28 10.00 17.84
N GLU A 80 0.46 11.08 18.12
CA GLU A 80 0.09 12.04 19.17
C GLU A 80 -1.24 12.73 18.83
N ILE A 81 -1.46 13.09 17.57
CA ILE A 81 -2.73 13.69 17.11
C ILE A 81 -3.87 12.67 17.23
N ALA A 82 -3.67 11.41 16.83
CA ALA A 82 -4.67 10.35 16.95
C ALA A 82 -5.11 10.16 18.40
N GLN A 83 -4.15 10.12 19.32
CA GLN A 83 -4.42 9.99 20.75
C GLN A 83 -5.26 11.16 21.29
N MET A 84 -4.99 12.39 20.86
CA MET A 84 -5.80 13.57 21.24
C MET A 84 -7.24 13.49 20.72
N GLN A 85 -7.45 12.83 19.58
CA GLN A 85 -8.76 12.69 18.94
C GLN A 85 -9.51 11.40 19.32
N GLY A 86 -8.95 10.61 20.25
CA GLY A 86 -9.52 9.31 20.65
C GLY A 86 -9.45 8.24 19.55
N ILE A 87 -8.60 8.42 18.55
CA ILE A 87 -8.36 7.46 17.46
C ILE A 87 -7.27 6.49 17.93
N ASN A 88 -7.55 5.20 17.86
CA ASN A 88 -6.57 4.20 18.26
C ASN A 88 -5.50 4.00 17.18
N ARG A 89 -4.34 3.44 17.59
CA ARG A 89 -3.19 3.28 16.71
C ARG A 89 -3.47 2.39 15.49
N ASN A 90 -4.27 1.34 15.65
CA ASN A 90 -4.60 0.42 14.56
C ASN A 90 -5.54 1.06 13.54
N GLU A 91 -6.46 1.90 14.00
CA GLU A 91 -7.35 2.67 13.12
C GLU A 91 -6.56 3.66 12.26
N LEU A 92 -5.60 4.39 12.86
CA LEU A 92 -4.67 5.24 12.11
C LEU A 92 -3.84 4.43 11.11
N PHE A 93 -3.26 3.30 11.53
CA PHE A 93 -2.48 2.44 10.66
C PHE A 93 -3.29 1.96 9.45
N ASN A 94 -4.48 1.39 9.69
CA ASN A 94 -5.36 0.90 8.64
C ASN A 94 -5.82 2.00 7.69
N TYR A 95 -6.08 3.20 8.22
CA TYR A 95 -6.40 4.36 7.40
C TYR A 95 -5.25 4.67 6.43
N LEU A 96 -4.01 4.79 6.93
CA LEU A 96 -2.85 5.09 6.09
C LEU A 96 -2.59 3.99 5.05
N VAL A 97 -2.67 2.72 5.44
CA VAL A 97 -2.60 1.57 4.51
C VAL A 97 -3.60 1.73 3.37
N SER A 98 -4.85 2.07 3.70
CA SER A 98 -5.90 2.25 2.68
C SER A 98 -5.61 3.41 1.72
N GLN A 99 -4.98 4.49 2.19
CA GLN A 99 -4.62 5.61 1.32
C GLN A 99 -3.46 5.24 0.39
N HIS A 100 -2.45 4.55 0.90
CA HIS A 100 -1.33 4.06 0.10
C HIS A 100 -1.80 3.12 -1.02
N TYR A 101 -2.63 2.12 -0.71
CA TYR A 101 -3.17 1.23 -1.74
C TYR A 101 -3.99 1.95 -2.82
N LYS A 102 -4.82 2.93 -2.44
CA LYS A 102 -5.56 3.74 -3.43
C LYS A 102 -4.63 4.50 -4.37
N HIS A 103 -3.50 5.03 -3.86
CA HIS A 103 -2.54 5.74 -4.70
C HIS A 103 -1.77 4.77 -5.62
N LEU A 104 -1.40 3.59 -5.13
CA LEU A 104 -0.80 2.55 -5.95
C LEU A 104 -1.75 2.09 -7.07
N GLU A 105 -3.02 1.85 -6.75
CA GLU A 105 -4.04 1.50 -7.73
C GLU A 105 -4.19 2.58 -8.80
N LEU A 106 -4.33 3.85 -8.41
CA LEU A 106 -4.43 4.97 -9.34
C LEU A 106 -3.17 5.14 -10.21
N ALA A 107 -1.98 4.92 -9.66
CA ALA A 107 -0.72 5.00 -10.40
C ALA A 107 -0.59 3.84 -11.41
N TYR A 108 -1.01 2.64 -11.02
CA TYR A 108 -1.05 1.47 -11.88
C TYR A 108 -2.06 1.62 -13.03
N GLU A 109 -3.27 2.10 -12.74
CA GLU A 109 -4.29 2.41 -13.77
C GLU A 109 -3.79 3.42 -14.79
N LYS A 110 -2.99 4.41 -14.33
CA LYS A 110 -2.33 5.41 -15.19
C LYS A 110 -1.07 4.90 -15.88
N LYS A 111 -0.69 3.63 -15.66
CA LYS A 111 0.54 3.00 -16.19
C LYS A 111 1.82 3.74 -15.81
N GLN A 112 1.82 4.40 -14.65
CA GLN A 112 2.98 5.11 -14.09
C GLN A 112 3.92 4.15 -13.36
N ILE A 113 3.36 3.07 -12.81
CA ILE A 113 4.05 1.97 -12.17
C ILE A 113 3.52 0.65 -12.74
N ASP A 114 4.28 -0.43 -12.61
CA ASP A 114 3.85 -1.78 -12.99
C ASP A 114 3.53 -2.64 -11.75
N LEU A 115 3.09 -3.87 -12.01
CA LEU A 115 2.71 -4.80 -10.95
C LEU A 115 3.92 -5.26 -10.13
N GLU A 116 5.09 -5.38 -10.75
CA GLU A 116 6.33 -5.78 -10.08
C GLU A 116 6.71 -4.73 -9.02
N PHE A 117 6.66 -3.44 -9.38
CA PHE A 117 6.85 -2.35 -8.44
C PHE A 117 5.85 -2.38 -7.29
N ILE A 118 4.56 -2.62 -7.55
CA ILE A 118 3.55 -2.72 -6.48
C ILE A 118 3.89 -3.86 -5.53
N MET A 119 4.22 -5.04 -6.06
CA MET A 119 4.57 -6.20 -5.24
C MET A 119 5.78 -5.93 -4.36
N ASP A 120 6.84 -5.36 -4.93
CA ASP A 120 8.06 -5.00 -4.18
C ASP A 120 7.77 -3.95 -3.10
N TYR A 121 7.08 -2.87 -3.46
CA TYR A 121 6.75 -1.79 -2.52
C TYR A 121 5.88 -2.29 -1.34
N THR A 122 4.95 -3.21 -1.58
CA THR A 122 4.10 -3.76 -0.50
C THR A 122 4.87 -4.52 0.57
N LEU A 123 6.08 -5.01 0.28
CA LEU A 123 6.95 -5.65 1.28
C LEU A 123 7.50 -4.65 2.31
N HIS A 124 7.55 -3.37 1.98
CA HIS A 124 8.09 -2.29 2.81
C HIS A 124 7.01 -1.33 3.35
N LEU A 125 5.79 -1.43 2.83
CA LEU A 125 4.70 -0.51 3.14
C LEU A 125 4.39 -0.40 4.64
N LYS A 126 4.52 -1.51 5.38
CA LYS A 126 4.26 -1.50 6.83
C LYS A 126 5.26 -0.63 7.57
N GLU A 127 6.54 -0.79 7.28
CA GLU A 127 7.64 -0.03 7.88
C GLU A 127 7.51 1.45 7.53
N ASP A 128 7.21 1.76 6.26
CA ASP A 128 6.98 3.13 5.78
C ASP A 128 5.83 3.81 6.52
N ILE A 129 4.71 3.12 6.70
CA ILE A 129 3.56 3.66 7.44
C ILE A 129 3.90 3.84 8.91
N ILE A 130 4.59 2.89 9.53
CA ILE A 130 5.02 3.02 10.92
C ILE A 130 5.94 4.24 11.07
N TRP A 131 6.85 4.45 10.13
CA TRP A 131 7.72 5.62 10.09
C TRP A 131 6.90 6.91 9.92
N GLU A 132 5.98 6.98 8.95
CA GLU A 132 5.12 8.13 8.68
C GLU A 132 4.28 8.53 9.90
N MET A 133 3.70 7.53 10.58
CA MET A 133 2.90 7.72 11.80
C MET A 133 3.66 8.45 12.89
N HIS A 134 4.95 8.12 13.06
CA HIS A 134 5.82 8.67 14.11
C HIS A 134 6.59 9.91 13.66
N ALA A 135 6.76 10.11 12.36
CA ALA A 135 7.49 11.24 11.81
C ALA A 135 6.82 12.56 12.24
N LYS A 136 7.61 13.42 12.90
CA LYS A 136 7.26 14.82 13.09
C LYS A 136 7.63 15.56 11.82
N LYS A 137 6.80 16.53 11.41
CA LYS A 137 7.19 17.40 10.31
C LYS A 137 8.38 18.22 10.80
N SER A 138 9.59 17.85 10.38
CA SER A 138 10.76 18.72 10.58
C SER A 138 10.46 20.02 9.85
N ASN A 139 10.58 21.14 10.56
CA ASN A 139 10.76 22.44 9.91
C ASN A 139 12.05 22.46 9.10
#